data_AF-A0A7W3ZMB5-F1
#
_entry.id   AF-A0A7W3ZMB5-F1
#
_cell.length_a   1.000
_cell.length_b   1.000
_cell.length_c   1.000
_cell.angle_alpha   90.00
_cell.angle_beta   90.00
_cell.angle_gamma   90.00
#
_symmetry.space_group_name_H-M   'P 1'
#
loop_
_entity.id
_entity.type
_entity.pdbx_description
1 polymer ?
#
loop_
_entity_poly.entity_id
_entity_poly.type
_entity_poly.pdbx_seq_one_letter_code
_entity_poly.pdbx_strand_id
1 'polypeptide(L)'
;MASRGRGARRGGRGNAAQLRRYWTTGAGAAKIRWGTPGDWTRCNRQLRKYLGSRAKGYCARLHKAQTGVWPGDRRNVGRKRRG
;
A
#
# COMPACT_ATOMS: atom_id res chain seq x y z
N MET A 1 -16.85 35.65 -22.55
CA MET A 1 -15.79 35.71 -21.51
C MET A 1 -16.50 35.47 -20.17
N ALA A 2 -16.21 34.50 -19.29
CA ALA A 2 -14.96 33.85 -18.93
C ALA A 2 -15.15 32.38 -18.49
N SER A 3 -14.23 31.53 -18.92
CA SER A 3 -13.98 30.19 -18.40
C SER A 3 -13.29 30.26 -17.03
N ARG A 4 -13.86 29.66 -15.99
CA ARG A 4 -13.19 29.30 -14.72
C ARG A 4 -13.87 28.02 -14.22
N GLY A 5 -13.27 26.85 -14.07
CA GLY A 5 -11.89 26.55 -13.69
C GLY A 5 -11.92 25.69 -12.41
N ARG A 6 -12.12 24.38 -12.55
CA ARG A 6 -11.73 23.26 -11.64
C ARG A 6 -11.63 23.58 -10.13
N GLY A 7 -12.75 23.50 -9.41
CA GLY A 7 -12.80 23.43 -7.94
C GLY A 7 -12.73 21.98 -7.41
N ALA A 8 -11.68 21.23 -7.74
CA ALA A 8 -11.46 19.93 -7.10
C ALA A 8 -11.06 20.16 -5.64
N ARG A 9 -11.97 19.87 -4.70
CA ARG A 9 -11.72 19.81 -3.25
C ARG A 9 -10.52 18.89 -2.99
N ARG A 10 -9.31 19.46 -2.92
CA ARG A 10 -8.07 18.75 -2.56
C ARG A 10 -8.00 18.59 -1.05
N GLY A 11 -8.99 17.92 -0.47
CA GLY A 11 -8.89 17.45 0.92
C GLY A 11 -7.81 16.36 1.01
N GLY A 12 -6.74 16.62 1.77
CA GLY A 12 -5.94 15.57 2.40
C GLY A 12 -4.84 14.87 1.60
N ARG A 13 -4.16 15.51 0.65
CA ARG A 13 -3.00 14.90 -0.07
C ARG A 13 -1.65 15.00 0.66
N GLY A 14 -1.61 15.61 1.85
CA GLY A 14 -0.36 15.90 2.58
C GLY A 14 0.32 14.70 3.25
N ASN A 15 -0.43 13.67 3.68
CA ASN A 15 0.14 12.56 4.47
C ASN A 15 0.41 11.28 3.67
N ALA A 16 -0.05 11.18 2.42
CA ALA A 16 0.06 9.94 1.66
C ALA A 16 1.53 9.59 1.31
N ALA A 17 2.35 10.59 0.97
CA ALA A 17 3.77 10.39 0.67
C ALA A 17 4.58 10.02 1.92
N GLN A 18 4.29 10.68 3.05
CA GLN A 18 4.95 10.43 4.33
C GLN A 18 4.57 9.05 4.90
N LEU A 19 3.30 8.67 4.80
CA LEU A 19 2.85 7.31 5.08
C LEU A 19 3.53 6.30 4.15
N ARG A 20 3.70 6.63 2.86
CA ARG A 20 4.40 5.76 1.91
C ARG A 20 5.82 5.47 2.40
N ARG A 21 6.60 6.51 2.69
CA ARG A 21 7.97 6.39 3.22
C ARG A 21 8.01 5.57 4.52
N TYR A 22 7.11 5.84 5.46
CA TYR A 22 7.06 5.12 6.73
C TYR A 22 6.78 3.61 6.56
N TRP A 23 5.88 3.24 5.65
CA TRP A 23 5.50 1.85 5.41
C TRP A 23 6.42 1.11 4.41
N THR A 24 7.20 1.82 3.58
CA THR A 24 8.17 1.21 2.65
C THR A 24 9.57 1.07 3.23
N THR A 25 10.07 2.09 3.92
CA THR A 25 11.46 2.15 4.40
C THR A 25 11.60 2.53 5.87
N GLY A 26 10.53 2.97 6.53
CA GLY A 26 10.54 3.32 7.95
C GLY A 26 10.21 2.15 8.88
N ALA A 27 9.94 2.46 10.15
CA ALA A 27 9.56 1.46 11.16
C ALA A 27 8.31 0.64 10.78
N GLY A 28 7.41 1.22 9.97
CA GLY A 28 6.26 0.51 9.42
C GLY A 28 6.66 -0.64 8.49
N ALA A 29 7.73 -0.47 7.70
CA ALA A 29 8.26 -1.50 6.82
C ALA A 29 8.83 -2.69 7.60
N ALA A 30 9.56 -2.43 8.69
CA ALA A 30 10.07 -3.45 9.59
C ALA A 30 8.93 -4.27 10.24
N LYS A 31 7.80 -3.62 10.58
CA LYS A 31 6.60 -4.31 11.08
C LYS A 31 5.95 -5.21 10.02
N ILE A 32 5.98 -4.79 8.76
CA ILE A 32 5.43 -5.57 7.63
C ILE A 32 6.35 -6.71 7.23
N ARG A 33 7.68 -6.57 7.40
CA ARG A 33 8.73 -7.49 6.91
C ARG A 33 8.50 -7.87 5.44
N TRP A 34 8.67 -6.89 4.56
CA TRP A 34 8.51 -7.10 3.11
C TRP A 34 9.32 -8.29 2.61
N GLY A 35 8.78 -9.03 1.64
CA GLY A 35 9.46 -10.19 1.07
C GLY A 35 9.39 -11.44 1.94
N THR A 36 8.53 -11.46 2.95
CA THR A 36 8.22 -12.66 3.73
C THR A 36 6.77 -13.09 3.52
N PRO A 37 6.43 -14.38 3.69
CA PRO A 37 5.06 -14.83 3.55
C PRO A 37 4.07 -14.01 4.38
N GLY A 38 2.98 -13.56 3.74
CA GLY A 38 1.91 -12.80 4.39
C GLY A 38 2.25 -11.34 4.73
N ASP A 39 3.31 -10.77 4.16
CA ASP A 39 3.64 -9.35 4.27
C ASP A 39 2.49 -8.43 3.82
N TRP A 40 1.86 -8.71 2.68
CA TRP A 40 0.69 -7.95 2.20
C TRP A 40 -0.48 -8.03 3.18
N THR A 41 -0.74 -9.21 3.77
CA THR A 41 -1.79 -9.40 4.78
C THR A 41 -1.51 -8.58 6.03
N ARG A 42 -0.25 -8.53 6.47
CA ARG A 42 0.19 -7.67 7.58
C ARG A 42 -0.01 -6.20 7.27
N CYS A 43 0.39 -5.75 6.09
CA CYS A 43 0.14 -4.38 5.62
C CYS A 43 -1.35 -4.06 5.66
N ASN A 44 -2.18 -4.89 5.02
CA ASN A 44 -3.62 -4.65 4.94
C ASN A 44 -4.25 -4.60 6.34
N ARG A 45 -3.87 -5.49 7.26
CA ARG A 45 -4.40 -5.48 8.64
C ARG A 45 -4.08 -4.20 9.40
N GLN A 46 -2.86 -3.68 9.26
CA GLN A 46 -2.42 -2.45 9.93
C GLN A 46 -3.10 -1.23 9.29
N LEU A 47 -3.06 -1.13 7.97
CA LEU A 47 -3.51 0.05 7.24
C LEU A 47 -5.02 0.11 7.07
N ARG A 48 -5.76 -1.00 7.16
CA ARG A 48 -7.23 -1.00 7.06
C ARG A 48 -7.88 -0.17 8.16
N LYS A 49 -7.24 -0.02 9.32
CA LYS A 49 -7.70 0.85 10.41
C LYS A 49 -7.68 2.34 10.04
N TYR A 50 -6.82 2.74 9.10
CA TYR A 50 -6.62 4.15 8.72
C TYR A 50 -7.17 4.48 7.33
N LEU A 51 -7.04 3.54 6.38
CA LEU A 51 -7.41 3.73 4.97
C LEU A 51 -8.70 3.01 4.56
N GLY A 52 -9.26 2.18 5.46
CA GLY A 52 -10.43 1.35 5.17
C GLY A 52 -10.20 0.41 4.00
N SER A 53 -11.19 0.32 3.10
CA SER A 53 -11.14 -0.53 1.90
C SER A 53 -10.00 -0.18 0.92
N ARG A 54 -9.53 1.07 0.92
CA ARG A 54 -8.44 1.55 0.06
C ARG A 54 -7.08 0.95 0.44
N ALA A 55 -6.95 0.40 1.65
CA ALA A 55 -5.73 -0.25 2.13
C ALA A 55 -5.26 -1.38 1.21
N LYS A 56 -6.18 -2.16 0.63
CA LYS A 56 -5.85 -3.29 -0.26
C LYS A 56 -5.00 -2.85 -1.46
N GLY A 57 -5.49 -1.86 -2.22
CA GLY A 57 -4.80 -1.33 -3.39
C GLY A 57 -3.52 -0.59 -3.04
N TYR A 58 -3.52 0.12 -1.90
CA TYR A 58 -2.32 0.81 -1.41
C TYR A 58 -1.21 -0.18 -1.03
N CYS A 59 -1.52 -1.19 -0.23
CA CYS A 59 -0.58 -2.24 0.17
C CYS A 59 -0.08 -3.07 -1.01
N ALA A 60 -0.90 -3.28 -2.05
CA ALA A 60 -0.46 -3.99 -3.25
C ALA A 60 0.66 -3.22 -3.98
N ARG A 61 0.55 -1.88 -4.09
CA ARG A 61 1.61 -1.05 -4.70
C ARG A 61 2.87 -1.04 -3.86
N LEU A 62 2.74 -0.98 -2.53
CA LEU A 62 3.89 -1.04 -1.63
C LEU A 62 4.60 -2.39 -1.71
N HIS A 63 3.84 -3.49 -1.73
CA HIS A 63 4.40 -4.83 -1.89
C HIS A 63 5.22 -4.91 -3.17
N LYS A 64 4.64 -4.53 -4.31
CA LYS A 64 5.37 -4.50 -5.60
C LYS A 64 6.61 -3.60 -5.56
N ALA A 65 6.54 -2.45 -4.91
CA ALA A 65 7.68 -1.55 -4.80
C ALA A 65 8.84 -2.16 -4.00
N GLN A 66 8.55 -3.01 -3.01
CA GLN A 66 9.55 -3.60 -2.12
C GLN A 66 10.03 -4.99 -2.56
N THR A 67 9.15 -5.79 -3.16
CA THR A 67 9.44 -7.18 -3.55
C THR A 67 9.61 -7.36 -5.05
N GLY A 68 9.29 -6.35 -5.86
CA GLY A 68 9.29 -6.42 -7.32
C GLY A 68 8.10 -7.19 -7.93
N VAL A 69 7.31 -7.89 -7.12
CA VAL A 69 6.19 -8.72 -7.58
C VAL A 69 4.87 -8.27 -6.97
N TRP A 70 3.74 -8.57 -7.63
CA TRP A 70 2.43 -8.31 -7.05
C TRP A 70 2.08 -9.39 -6.00
N PRO A 71 1.26 -9.08 -4.98
CA PRO A 71 0.95 -10.04 -3.92
C PRO A 71 0.17 -11.28 -4.43
N GLY A 72 -0.52 -11.17 -5.57
CA GLY A 72 -1.18 -12.29 -6.24
C GLY A 72 -0.31 -13.05 -7.25
N ASP A 73 0.91 -12.60 -7.51
CA ASP A 73 1.84 -13.22 -8.46
C ASP A 73 2.29 -14.60 -7.97
N ARG A 74 2.51 -15.54 -8.89
CA ARG A 74 3.03 -16.89 -8.58
C ARG A 74 4.42 -16.84 -7.94
N ARG A 75 5.20 -15.81 -8.24
CA ARG A 75 6.54 -15.57 -7.70
C ARG A 75 6.53 -14.97 -6.29
N ASN A 76 5.37 -14.58 -5.77
CA ASN A 76 5.28 -14.08 -4.40
C ASN A 76 5.47 -15.23 -3.41
N VAL A 77 6.48 -15.12 -2.55
CA VAL A 77 6.80 -16.06 -1.46
C VAL A 77 5.61 -16.35 -0.54
N GLY A 78 4.66 -15.41 -0.43
CA GLY A 78 3.45 -15.55 0.39
C GLY A 78 2.28 -16.23 -0.29
N ARG A 79 2.35 -16.53 -1.59
CA ARG A 79 1.25 -17.19 -2.30
C ARG A 79 1.27 -18.68 -1.96
N LYS A 80 0.51 -19.09 -0.92
CA LYS A 80 0.14 -20.50 -0.77
C LYS A 80 -0.50 -20.95 -2.08
N ARG A 81 0.07 -21.98 -2.72
CA ARG A 81 -0.63 -22.76 -3.74
C ARG A 81 -1.88 -23.29 -3.03
N ARG A 82 -3.04 -22.66 -3.28
CA ARG A 82 -4.31 -23.31 -2.99
C ARG A 82 -4.37 -24.46 -3.97
N GLY A 83 -4.00 -25.65 -3.48
CA GLY A 83 -4.38 -26.92 -4.08
C GLY A 83 -5.88 -27.11 -3.92
#